data_AF-A0A7W1KRQ3-F1
#
_entry.id   AF-A0A7W1KRQ3-F1
#
_cell.length_a   1.000
_cell.length_b   1.000
_cell.length_c   1.000
_cell.angle_alpha   90.00
_cell.angle_beta   90.00
_cell.angle_gamma   90.00
#
_symmetry.space_group_name_H-M   'P 1'
#
loop_
_entity.id
_entity.type
_entity.pdbx_description
1 polymer ?
#
loop_
_entity_poly.entity_id
_entity_poly.type
_entity_poly.pdbx_seq_one_letter_code
_entity_poly.pdbx_strand_id
1 'polypeptide(L)' 'MEAGDEIVETQGKIVPGARALQLRPIMSKQVGEVLHLRLRRTSGETYNALLTGIKKPSA' A
#
# COMPACT_ATOMS: atom_id res chain seq x y z
N MET A 1 -4.41 6.70 -5.62
CA MET A 1 -3.34 6.78 -4.62
C MET A 1 -2.45 7.92 -5.05
N GLU A 2 -2.34 8.93 -4.20
CA GLU A 2 -1.62 10.16 -4.50
C GLU A 2 -0.49 10.36 -3.49
N ALA A 3 0.50 11.17 -3.87
CA ALA A 3 1.56 11.54 -2.95
C ALA A 3 0.96 12.33 -1.77
N GLY A 4 1.24 11.87 -0.55
CA GLY A 4 0.67 12.42 0.68
C GLY A 4 -0.41 11.56 1.32
N ASP A 5 -0.93 10.53 0.62
CA ASP A 5 -1.79 9.53 1.24
C ASP A 5 -1.00 8.69 2.25
N GLU A 6 -1.59 8.47 3.43
CA GLU A 6 -1.01 7.64 4.48
C GLU A 6 -1.61 6.23 4.44
N ILE A 7 -0.77 5.20 4.50
CA ILE A 7 -1.24 3.81 4.63
C ILE A 7 -1.56 3.59 6.10
N VAL A 8 -2.83 3.28 6.39
CA VAL A 8 -3.31 3.03 7.75
C VAL A 8 -3.52 1.56 8.04
N GLU A 9 -3.72 0.74 7.00
CA GLU A 9 -3.88 -0.71 7.12
C GLU A 9 -3.37 -1.44 5.87
N THR A 10 -2.82 -2.63 6.08
CA THR A 10 -2.43 -3.55 4.99
C THR A 10 -2.70 -4.99 5.39
N GLN A 11 -3.36 -5.75 4.51
CA GLN A 11 -3.70 -7.16 4.74
C GLN A 11 -4.36 -7.42 6.11
N GLY A 12 -5.26 -6.54 6.54
CA GLY A 12 -5.95 -6.64 7.84
C GLY A 12 -5.10 -6.26 9.07
N LYS A 13 -3.88 -5.75 8.88
CA LYS A 13 -3.01 -5.25 9.95
C LYS A 13 -2.95 -3.73 9.93
N ILE A 14 -3.30 -3.09 11.05
CA ILE A 14 -3.19 -1.65 11.23
C ILE A 14 -1.70 -1.27 11.26
N VAL A 15 -1.30 -0.33 10.42
CA VAL A 15 0.08 0.16 10.27
C VAL A 15 0.10 1.69 10.31
N PRO A 16 -0.38 2.32 11.41
CA PRO A 16 -0.41 3.76 11.47
C PRO A 16 1.03 4.28 11.60
N GLY A 17 1.46 5.15 10.69
CA GLY A 17 2.79 5.75 10.71
C GLY A 17 3.97 4.77 10.57
N ALA A 18 3.74 3.54 10.08
CA ALA A 18 4.85 2.62 9.79
C ALA A 18 5.78 3.27 8.77
N ARG A 19 7.08 3.35 9.08
CA ARG A 19 8.06 3.90 8.13
C ARG A 19 7.95 3.13 6.83
N ALA A 20 8.03 3.80 5.67
CA ALA A 20 7.92 3.15 4.36
C ALA A 20 8.81 1.90 4.21
N LEU A 21 9.96 1.89 4.90
CA LEU A 21 10.87 0.74 4.98
C LEU A 21 10.26 -0.52 5.62
N GLN A 22 9.40 -0.38 6.64
CA GLN A 22 8.72 -1.49 7.30
C GLN A 22 7.61 -2.09 6.43
N LEU A 23 7.09 -1.32 5.47
CA LEU A 23 6.09 -1.78 4.51
C LEU A 23 6.72 -2.52 3.32
N ARG A 24 8.02 -2.36 3.05
CA ARG A 24 8.70 -2.99 1.89
C ARG A 24 8.49 -4.51 1.80
N PRO A 25 8.60 -5.30 2.88
CA PRO A 25 8.37 -6.74 2.79
C PRO A 25 6.91 -7.07 2.41
N ILE A 26 5.96 -6.28 2.88
CA ILE A 26 4.53 -6.49 2.64
C ILE A 26 4.15 -6.05 1.21
N MET A 27 4.79 -4.99 0.72
CA MET A 27 4.64 -4.45 -0.63
C MET A 27 5.35 -5.29 -1.70
N SER A 28 6.28 -6.16 -1.31
CA SER A 28 6.92 -7.09 -2.24
C SER A 28 5.93 -8.20 -2.61
N LYS A 29 5.21 -7.99 -3.71
CA LYS A 29 4.26 -8.95 -4.28
C LYS A 29 4.79 -9.60 -5.54
N GLN A 30 4.44 -10.88 -5.71
CA GLN A 30 4.65 -11.56 -6.98
C GLN A 30 3.71 -11.01 -8.05
N VAL A 31 4.03 -11.29 -9.31
CA VAL A 31 3.19 -10.88 -10.43
C VAL A 31 1.82 -11.54 -10.31
N GLY A 32 0.76 -10.74 -10.37
CA GLY A 32 -0.63 -11.18 -10.22
C GLY A 32 -1.15 -11.24 -8.78
N GLU A 33 -0.28 -11.12 -7.76
CA GLU A 33 -0.75 -11.03 -6.37
C GLU A 33 -1.38 -9.67 -6.09
N VAL A 34 -2.48 -9.68 -5.34
CA VAL A 34 -3.20 -8.47 -4.94
C VAL A 34 -2.84 -8.08 -3.52
N LEU A 35 -2.57 -6.80 -3.33
CA LEU A 35 -2.37 -6.15 -2.04
C LEU A 35 -3.55 -5.22 -1.75
N HIS A 36 -4.25 -5.51 -0.66
CA HIS A 36 -5.32 -4.69 -0.14
C HIS A 36 -4.76 -3.69 0.86
N LEU A 37 -4.98 -2.41 0.59
CA LEU A 37 -4.58 -1.30 1.44
C LEU A 37 -5.79 -0.48 1.87
N ARG A 38 -5.74 0.02 3.10
CA ARG A 38 -6.55 1.15 3.54
C ARG A 38 -5.66 2.36 3.67
N LEU A 39 -6.04 3.44 3.00
CA LEU A 39 -5.31 4.70 2.97
C LEU A 39 -6.14 5.80 3.61
N ARG A 40 -5.47 6.83 4.13
CA ARG A 40 -6.05 8.07 4.60
C ARG A 40 -5.51 9.23 3.78
N ARG A 41 -6.40 10.01 3.19
CA ARG A 41 -6.07 11.25 2.48
C ARG A 41 -5.66 12.34 3.46
N THR A 42 -4.99 13.37 2.96
CA THR A 42 -4.70 14.60 3.70
C THR A 42 -5.97 15.32 4.20
N SER A 43 -7.11 15.12 3.53
CA SER A 43 -8.43 15.59 3.98
C SER A 43 -8.98 14.83 5.20
N GLY A 44 -8.33 13.73 5.61
CA GLY A 44 -8.77 12.84 6.69
C GLY A 44 -9.67 11.69 6.23
N GLU A 45 -10.15 11.71 4.98
CA GLU A 45 -10.98 10.63 4.42
C GLU A 45 -10.18 9.34 4.26
N THR A 46 -10.76 8.20 4.69
CA THR A 46 -10.16 6.88 4.45
C THR A 46 -10.79 6.17 3.27
N TYR A 47 -9.99 5.50 2.46
CA TYR A 47 -10.46 4.72 1.32
C TYR A 47 -9.64 3.44 1.13
N ASN A 48 -10.23 2.46 0.44
CA ASN A 48 -9.55 1.21 0.12
C ASN A 48 -8.91 1.28 -1.27
N ALA A 49 -7.70 0.76 -1.41
CA ALA A 49 -7.02 0.61 -2.68
C ALA A 49 -6.56 -0.84 -2.88
N LEU A 50 -6.61 -1.29 -4.13
CA LEU A 50 -6.11 -2.57 -4.57
C LEU A 50 -4.89 -2.33 -5.46
N LEU A 51 -3.76 -2.90 -5.07
CA LEU A 51 -2.54 -2.90 -5.90
C LEU A 51 -2.30 -4.31 -6.40
N THR A 52 -1.94 -4.45 -7.68
CA THR A 52 -1.58 -5.75 -8.26
C THR A 52 -0.09 -5.75 -8.58
N GLY A 53 0.62 -6.80 -8.17
CA GLY A 53 2.01 -7.00 -8.54
C GLY A 53 2.13 -7.12 -10.05
N ILE A 54 2.93 -6.25 -10.67
CA ILE A 54 3.27 -6.32 -12.09
C ILE A 54 4.72 -6.74 -12.26
N LYS A 55 5.04 -7.34 -13.40
CA LYS A 55 6.43 -7.60 -13.76
C LYS A 55 7.16 -6.25 -13.84
N LYS A 56 8.30 -6.14 -13.14
CA LYS A 56 9.16 -4.96 -13.29
C LYS A 56 9.59 -4.86 -14.76
N PRO A 57 9.36 -3.73 -15.44
CA PRO A 57 9.85 -3.54 -16.80
C PRO A 57 11.36 -3.76 -16.80
N SER A 58 11.83 -4.69 -17.63
CA SER A 58 13.25 -4.79 -17.96
C SER A 58 13.61 -3.54 -18.75
N ALA A 59 14.55 -2.74 -18.24
CA ALA A 59 15.14 -1.63 -19.00
C ALA A 59 16.00 -2.17 -20.15
#